data_AF-A0A968MSA8-F1
#
_entry.id   AF-A0A968MSA8-F1
#
_cell.length_a   1.000
_cell.length_b   1.000
_cell.length_c   1.000
_cell.angle_alpha   90.00
_cell.angle_beta   90.00
_cell.angle_gamma   90.00
#
_symmetry.space_group_name_H-M   'P 1'
#
loop_
_entity.id
_entity.type
_entity.pdbx_description
1 polymer ?
#
loop_
_entity_poly.entity_id
_entity_poly.type
_entity_poly.pdbx_seq_one_letter_code
_entity_poly.pdbx_strand_id
1 'polypeptide(L)'
;MENNYSDIDLARYFSGQCTDTEKESIESWSEFSPENKELFNSARFVWERSLEAENVPYKTEDALGKVHARLGMNNNKQLKNKTLTIYSKIAAIAAVIMLPLLFFYLLSKNNQQTEIAYKTVNTENEIRNI
;
A
#
# COMPACT_ATOMS: atom_id res chain seq x y z
N MET A 1 -41.31 -45.54 17.89
CA MET A 1 -41.36 -44.45 16.89
C MET A 1 -39.92 -44.19 16.52
N GLU A 2 -39.57 -44.39 15.25
CA GLU A 2 -38.22 -44.12 14.75
C GLU A 2 -38.08 -42.59 14.68
N ASN A 3 -37.56 -41.99 15.75
CA ASN A 3 -37.26 -40.56 15.76
C ASN A 3 -36.02 -40.38 14.86
N ASN A 4 -36.26 -39.90 13.65
CA ASN A 4 -35.18 -39.49 12.78
C ASN A 4 -34.82 -38.03 13.12
N TYR A 5 -33.60 -37.80 13.61
CA TYR A 5 -33.14 -36.45 13.94
C TYR A 5 -32.83 -35.68 12.67
N SER A 6 -33.24 -34.40 12.62
CA SER A 6 -32.93 -33.54 11.49
C SER A 6 -31.51 -32.97 11.61
N ASP A 7 -30.96 -32.49 10.49
CA ASP A 7 -29.67 -31.80 10.46
C ASP A 7 -29.63 -30.61 11.42
N ILE A 8 -30.76 -29.95 11.65
CA ILE A 8 -30.89 -28.81 12.58
C ILE A 8 -30.73 -29.28 14.04
N ASP A 9 -31.29 -30.43 14.38
CA ASP A 9 -31.15 -31.00 15.73
C ASP A 9 -29.70 -31.41 16.02
N LEU A 10 -29.04 -32.01 15.02
CA LEU A 10 -27.63 -32.36 15.11
C LEU A 10 -26.72 -31.13 15.18
N ALA A 11 -27.02 -30.07 14.42
CA ALA A 11 -26.30 -28.80 14.53
C ALA A 11 -26.47 -28.14 15.90
N ARG A 12 -27.67 -28.18 16.49
CA ARG A 12 -27.91 -27.74 17.88
C ARG A 12 -27.08 -28.56 18.87
N TYR A 13 -26.99 -29.88 18.65
CA TYR A 13 -26.16 -30.75 19.48
C TYR A 13 -24.68 -30.38 19.37
N PHE A 14 -24.13 -30.24 18.16
CA PHE A 14 -22.71 -29.90 17.96
C PHE A 14 -22.34 -28.49 18.44
N SER A 15 -23.28 -27.55 18.40
CA SER A 15 -23.10 -26.19 18.94
C SER A 15 -23.30 -26.09 20.46
N GLY A 16 -23.71 -27.18 21.13
CA GLY A 16 -23.93 -27.20 22.57
C GLY A 16 -25.22 -26.51 23.03
N GLN A 17 -26.20 -26.35 22.13
CA GLN A 17 -27.49 -25.69 22.41
C GLN A 17 -28.61 -26.69 22.81
N CYS A 18 -28.24 -27.94 23.06
CA CYS A 18 -29.16 -28.97 23.55
C CYS A 18 -29.19 -28.98 25.09
N THR A 19 -30.37 -29.28 25.63
CA THR A 19 -30.53 -29.67 27.04
C THR A 19 -29.92 -31.04 27.29
N ASP A 20 -29.61 -31.37 28.56
CA ASP A 20 -29.02 -32.66 28.93
C ASP A 20 -29.90 -33.85 28.47
N THR A 21 -31.22 -33.72 28.58
CA THR A 21 -32.17 -34.74 28.13
C THR A 21 -32.18 -34.94 26.62
N GLU A 22 -32.05 -33.85 25.85
CA GLU A 22 -31.96 -33.94 24.38
C GLU A 22 -30.63 -34.58 23.96
N LYS A 23 -29.55 -34.24 24.68
CA LYS A 23 -28.22 -34.79 24.44
C LYS A 23 -28.17 -36.30 24.61
N GLU A 24 -28.69 -36.80 25.73
CA GLU A 24 -28.79 -38.25 25.98
C GLU A 24 -29.65 -38.96 24.94
N SER A 25 -30.74 -38.32 24.50
CA SER A 25 -31.63 -38.89 23.47
C SER A 25 -30.93 -39.01 22.12
N ILE A 26 -30.14 -38.00 21.72
CA ILE A 26 -29.36 -38.00 20.48
C ILE A 26 -28.24 -39.03 20.55
N GLU A 27 -27.54 -39.12 21.68
CA GLU A 27 -26.48 -40.12 21.90
C GLU A 27 -27.05 -41.54 21.80
N SER A 28 -28.14 -41.81 22.52
CA SER A 28 -28.82 -43.11 22.47
C SER A 28 -29.32 -43.45 21.06
N TRP A 29 -29.85 -42.47 20.32
CA TRP A 29 -30.27 -42.67 18.93
C TRP A 29 -29.10 -42.99 18.01
N SER A 30 -27.97 -42.30 18.18
CA SER A 30 -26.77 -42.52 17.35
C SER A 30 -26.16 -43.90 17.56
N GLU A 31 -26.35 -44.51 18.73
CA GLU A 31 -25.87 -45.85 19.07
C GLU A 31 -26.88 -46.95 18.76
N PHE A 32 -28.15 -46.61 18.51
CA PHE A 32 -29.23 -47.56 18.31
C PHE A 32 -29.06 -48.41 17.04
N SER A 33 -28.52 -47.83 15.95
CA SER A 33 -28.28 -48.56 14.70
C SER A 33 -27.03 -48.08 13.96
N PRO A 34 -26.41 -48.93 13.12
CA PRO A 34 -25.31 -48.54 12.25
C PRO A 34 -25.65 -47.37 11.32
N GLU A 35 -26.87 -47.32 10.80
CA GLU A 35 -27.34 -46.28 9.89
C GLU A 35 -27.40 -44.91 10.58
N ASN A 36 -27.93 -44.85 11.80
CA ASN A 36 -27.97 -43.62 12.58
C ASN A 36 -26.56 -43.12 12.91
N LYS A 37 -25.66 -44.06 13.24
CA LYS A 37 -24.26 -43.76 13.50
C LYS A 37 -23.58 -43.16 12.28
N GLU A 38 -23.85 -43.69 11.09
CA GLU A 38 -23.33 -43.14 9.83
C GLU A 38 -23.84 -41.73 9.58
N LEU A 39 -25.15 -41.51 9.73
CA LEU A 39 -25.77 -40.18 9.57
C LEU A 39 -25.17 -39.16 10.54
N PHE A 40 -25.05 -39.53 11.81
CA PHE A 40 -24.45 -38.69 12.85
C PHE A 40 -22.99 -38.32 12.54
N ASN A 41 -22.18 -39.28 12.10
CA ASN A 41 -20.79 -39.04 11.72
C ASN A 41 -20.67 -38.16 10.48
N SER A 42 -21.56 -38.34 9.49
CA SER A 42 -21.61 -37.48 8.31
C SER A 42 -21.93 -36.03 8.69
N ALA A 43 -22.93 -35.81 9.54
CA ALA A 43 -23.28 -34.48 10.03
C ALA A 43 -22.14 -33.85 10.84
N ARG A 44 -21.49 -34.62 11.72
CA ARG A 44 -20.31 -34.17 12.49
C ARG A 44 -19.17 -33.75 11.56
N PHE A 45 -18.88 -34.55 10.53
CA PHE A 45 -17.84 -34.24 9.57
C PHE A 45 -18.10 -32.91 8.84
N VAL A 46 -19.33 -32.69 8.37
CA VAL A 46 -19.71 -31.43 7.72
C VAL A 46 -19.55 -30.24 8.68
N TRP A 47 -19.97 -30.39 9.94
CA TRP A 47 -19.84 -29.36 10.98
C TRP A 47 -18.38 -29.02 11.29
N GLU A 48 -17.51 -30.02 11.47
CA GLU A 48 -16.09 -29.77 11.75
C GLU A 48 -15.41 -29.02 10.59
N ARG A 49 -15.74 -29.37 9.34
CA ARG A 49 -15.20 -28.70 8.16
C ARG A 49 -15.71 -27.28 7.96
N SER A 50 -16.94 -26.97 8.37
CA SER A 50 -17.43 -25.58 8.29
C SER A 50 -16.67 -24.66 9.25
N LEU A 51 -16.29 -25.15 10.44
CA LEU A 51 -15.48 -24.41 11.41
C LEU A 51 -14.06 -24.14 10.91
N GLU A 52 -13.47 -25.06 10.14
CA GLU A 52 -12.17 -24.85 9.49
C GLU A 52 -12.22 -23.75 8.42
N ALA A 53 -13.32 -23.70 7.65
CA ALA A 53 -13.52 -22.67 6.62
C ALA A 53 -13.71 -21.26 7.23
N GLU A 54 -14.27 -21.17 8.43
CA GLU A 54 -14.47 -19.90 9.15
C GLU A 54 -13.14 -19.30 9.64
N ASN A 55 -12.13 -20.13 9.93
CA ASN A 55 -10.80 -19.68 10.37
C ASN A 55 -9.89 -19.17 9.24
N VAL A 56 -10.39 -19.05 8.00
CA VAL A 56 -9.63 -18.37 6.96
C VAL A 56 -9.65 -16.88 7.26
N PRO A 57 -8.50 -16.24 7.59
CA PRO A 57 -8.47 -14.81 7.85
C PRO A 57 -8.93 -14.08 6.59
N TYR A 58 -10.16 -13.58 6.61
CA TYR A 58 -10.73 -12.88 5.49
C TYR A 58 -9.95 -11.57 5.34
N LYS A 59 -9.09 -11.49 4.31
CA LYS A 59 -8.43 -10.23 3.93
C LYS A 59 -9.46 -9.33 3.26
N THR A 60 -10.30 -8.73 4.08
CA THR A 60 -11.39 -7.82 3.68
C THR A 60 -10.87 -6.72 2.77
N GLU A 61 -9.67 -6.20 3.05
CA GLU A 61 -8.97 -5.20 2.24
C GLU A 61 -8.67 -5.69 0.81
N ASP A 62 -8.23 -6.95 0.65
CA ASP A 62 -7.95 -7.53 -0.67
C ASP A 62 -9.24 -7.77 -1.46
N ALA A 63 -10.33 -8.14 -0.77
CA ALA A 63 -11.64 -8.32 -1.37
C ALA A 63 -12.25 -6.99 -1.82
N LEU A 64 -12.20 -5.96 -0.95
CA LEU A 64 -12.64 -4.60 -1.27
C LEU A 64 -11.82 -3.98 -2.40
N GLY A 65 -10.50 -4.20 -2.41
CA GLY A 65 -9.63 -3.76 -3.50
C GLY A 65 -10.03 -4.33 -4.87
N LYS A 66 -10.40 -5.61 -4.93
CA LYS A 66 -10.90 -6.25 -6.16
C LYS A 66 -12.24 -5.68 -6.62
N VAL A 67 -13.14 -5.36 -5.69
CA VAL A 67 -14.44 -4.74 -5.99
C VAL A 67 -14.23 -3.30 -6.48
N HIS A 68 -13.42 -2.50 -5.80
CA HIS A 68 -13.10 -1.13 -6.23
C HIS A 68 -12.41 -1.08 -7.59
N ALA A 69 -11.53 -2.04 -7.88
CA ALA A 69 -10.90 -2.16 -9.20
C ALA A 69 -11.92 -2.49 -10.30
N ARG A 70 -12.88 -3.40 -10.03
CA ARG A 70 -13.96 -3.77 -10.97
C ARG A 70 -14.96 -2.64 -11.19
N LEU A 71 -15.22 -1.84 -10.15
CA LEU A 71 -16.13 -0.69 -10.22
C LEU A 71 -15.49 0.56 -10.82
N GLY A 72 -14.22 0.51 -11.25
CA GLY A 72 -13.52 1.67 -11.81
C GLY A 72 -13.33 2.81 -10.80
N MET A 73 -13.54 2.54 -9.50
CA MET A 73 -13.35 3.50 -8.41
C MET A 73 -11.88 3.74 -8.08
N ASN A 74 -10.96 3.05 -8.78
CA ASN A 74 -9.60 3.52 -8.95
C ASN A 74 -9.62 4.82 -9.76
N ASN A 75 -9.98 5.90 -9.08
CA ASN A 75 -9.50 7.24 -9.35
C ASN A 75 -7.98 7.23 -9.17
N ASN A 76 -7.29 6.51 -10.06
CA ASN A 76 -5.91 6.75 -10.40
C ASN A 76 -5.89 8.12 -11.08
N LYS A 77 -6.07 9.17 -10.26
CA LYS A 77 -5.29 10.38 -10.41
C LYS A 77 -3.86 9.92 -10.20
N GLN A 78 -3.28 9.32 -11.24
CA GLN A 78 -1.86 9.37 -11.45
C GLN A 78 -1.55 10.85 -11.43
N LEU A 79 -1.14 11.35 -10.27
CA LEU A 79 -0.43 12.60 -10.09
C LEU A 79 0.89 12.39 -10.84
N LYS A 80 0.83 12.35 -12.18
CA LYS A 80 1.99 12.38 -13.04
C LYS A 80 2.61 13.75 -12.80
N ASN A 81 3.58 13.77 -11.90
CA ASN A 81 4.75 14.64 -11.89
C ASN A 81 4.48 16.12 -12.17
N LYS A 82 3.44 16.71 -11.57
CA LYS A 82 3.20 18.17 -11.65
C LYS A 82 4.32 18.96 -10.96
N THR A 83 5.14 18.31 -10.14
CA THR A 83 6.31 18.88 -9.46
C THR A 83 7.45 19.20 -10.43
N LEU A 84 7.72 18.37 -11.44
CA LEU A 84 8.78 18.59 -12.42
C LEU A 84 8.56 19.86 -13.25
N THR A 85 7.30 20.20 -13.55
CA THR A 85 6.94 21.41 -14.33
C THR A 85 7.07 22.71 -13.52
N ILE A 86 7.04 22.64 -12.19
CA ILE A 86 7.17 23.83 -11.33
C ILE A 86 8.66 24.13 -11.10
N TYR A 87 9.46 23.10 -10.81
CA TYR A 87 10.92 23.28 -10.65
C TYR A 87 11.59 23.75 -11.95
N SER A 88 11.11 23.30 -13.12
CA SER A 88 11.65 23.77 -14.41
C SER A 88 11.42 25.27 -14.66
N LYS A 89 10.28 25.82 -14.21
CA LYS A 89 9.99 27.26 -14.33
C LYS A 89 10.81 28.12 -13.37
N ILE A 90 11.02 27.63 -12.14
CA ILE A 90 11.85 28.34 -11.14
C ILE A 90 13.33 28.34 -11.56
N ALA A 91 13.83 27.22 -12.09
CA ALA A 91 15.21 27.12 -12.58
C ALA A 91 15.48 28.07 -13.76
N ALA A 92 14.51 28.24 -14.67
CA ALA A 92 14.65 29.16 -15.80
C ALA A 92 14.77 30.63 -15.33
N ILE A 93 13.97 31.05 -14.34
CA ILE A 93 14.03 32.42 -13.79
C ILE A 93 15.36 32.67 -13.08
N ALA A 94 15.84 31.71 -12.28
CA ALA A 94 17.12 31.82 -11.61
C ALA A 94 18.29 31.95 -12.61
N ALA A 95 18.24 31.21 -13.72
CA ALA A 95 19.27 31.27 -14.76
C ALA A 95 19.34 32.63 -15.47
N VAL A 96 18.20 33.27 -15.74
CA VAL A 96 18.16 34.60 -16.39
C VAL A 96 18.85 35.68 -15.56
N ILE A 97 18.83 35.57 -14.23
CA ILE A 97 19.47 36.54 -13.33
C ILE A 97 20.92 36.14 -13.03
N MET A 98 21.18 34.86 -12.73
CA MET A 98 22.51 34.39 -12.34
C MET A 98 23.53 34.39 -13.48
N LEU A 99 23.14 34.04 -14.70
CA LEU A 99 24.07 33.96 -15.84
C LEU A 99 24.70 35.32 -16.20
N PRO A 100 23.96 36.44 -16.33
CA PRO A 100 24.58 37.73 -16.63
C PRO A 100 25.44 38.26 -15.47
N LEU A 101 25.05 38.00 -14.21
CA LEU A 101 25.87 38.35 -13.03
C LEU A 101 27.19 37.58 -13.02
N LEU A 102 27.15 36.27 -13.27
CA LEU A 102 28.35 35.42 -13.35
C LEU A 102 29.25 35.86 -14.52
N PHE A 103 28.66 36.12 -15.69
CA PHE A 103 29.37 36.58 -16.87
C PHE A 103 30.05 37.94 -16.64
N PHE A 104 29.33 38.89 -16.03
CA PHE A 104 29.89 40.19 -15.65
C PHE A 104 31.05 40.06 -14.65
N TYR A 105 30.90 39.21 -13.64
CA TYR A 105 31.96 38.95 -12.66
C TYR A 105 33.23 38.38 -13.31
N LEU A 106 33.08 37.44 -14.25
CA LEU A 106 34.20 36.87 -14.99
C LEU A 106 34.90 37.91 -15.90
N LEU A 107 34.14 38.78 -16.58
CA LEU A 107 34.72 39.88 -17.37
C LEU A 107 35.45 40.90 -16.49
N SER A 108 34.85 41.28 -15.36
CA SER A 108 35.42 42.27 -14.45
C SER A 108 36.76 41.80 -13.87
N LYS A 109 36.87 40.52 -13.52
CA LYS A 109 38.12 39.91 -13.02
C LYS A 109 39.26 40.01 -14.05
N ASN A 110 38.96 39.79 -15.33
CA ASN A 110 39.99 39.84 -16.39
C ASN A 110 40.48 41.28 -16.66
N ASN A 111 39.59 42.28 -16.54
CA ASN A 111 39.94 43.67 -16.82
C ASN A 111 40.81 44.32 -15.73
N GLN A 112 40.82 43.82 -14.49
CA GLN A 112 41.67 44.38 -13.44
C GLN A 112 43.16 44.04 -13.61
N GLN A 113 43.49 42.91 -14.24
CA GLN A 113 44.90 42.52 -14.47
C GLN A 113 45.56 43.32 -15.60
N THR A 114 44.80 43.74 -16.60
CA THR A 114 45.31 44.63 -17.65
C THR A 114 45.50 46.05 -17.12
N GLU A 115 44.70 46.46 -16.12
CA GLU A 115 44.74 47.81 -15.57
C GLU A 115 46.06 48.13 -14.83
N ILE A 116 46.47 47.21 -13.96
CA ILE A 116 47.74 47.32 -13.21
C ILE A 116 48.97 47.17 -14.12
N ALA A 117 48.88 46.39 -15.21
CA ALA A 117 49.98 46.20 -16.14
C ALA A 117 50.27 47.46 -16.96
N TYR A 118 49.25 48.13 -17.53
CA TYR A 118 49.49 49.35 -18.29
C TYR A 118 50.03 50.47 -17.41
N LYS A 119 49.55 50.57 -16.16
CA LYS A 119 49.92 51.68 -15.27
C LYS A 119 51.37 51.52 -14.82
N THR A 120 51.80 50.30 -14.53
CA THR A 120 53.19 50.01 -14.16
C THR A 120 54.16 50.30 -15.32
N VAL A 121 53.84 49.86 -16.54
CA VAL A 121 54.70 50.09 -17.72
C VAL A 121 54.79 51.57 -18.07
N ASN A 122 53.69 52.31 -17.99
CA ASN A 122 53.71 53.74 -18.33
C ASN A 122 54.47 54.56 -17.28
N THR A 123 54.33 54.23 -15.99
CA THR A 123 55.09 54.89 -14.91
C THR A 123 56.59 54.56 -15.01
N GLU A 124 56.98 53.34 -15.37
CA GLU A 124 58.39 52.98 -15.57
C GLU A 124 59.00 53.73 -16.76
N ASN A 125 58.25 53.89 -17.85
CA ASN A 125 58.70 54.65 -19.02
C ASN A 125 58.82 56.16 -18.76
N GLU A 126 57.98 56.72 -17.89
CA GLU A 126 58.04 58.14 -17.51
C GLU A 126 59.27 58.45 -16.65
N ILE A 127 59.63 57.56 -15.72
CA ILE A 127 60.82 57.70 -14.85
C ILE A 127 62.12 57.59 -15.67
N ARG A 128 62.13 56.83 -16.78
CA ARG A 128 63.31 56.62 -17.62
C ARG A 128 63.64 57.79 -18.56
N ASN A 129 62.71 58.72 -18.75
CA ASN A 129 62.82 59.87 -19.68
C ASN A 129 63.10 61.21 -18.96
N ILE A 130 63.46 61.17 -17.68
CA ILE A 130 63.91 62.32 -16.86
C ILE A 130 65.38 62.11 -16.52
#